data_AF-A0A840QTW7-F1
#
_entry.id   AF-A0A840QTW7-F1
#
_cell.length_a   1.000
_cell.length_b   1.000
_cell.length_c   1.000
_cell.angle_alpha   90.00
_cell.angle_beta   90.00
_cell.angle_gamma   90.00
#
_symmetry.space_group_name_H-M   'P 1'
#
loop_
_entity.id
_entity.type
_entity.pdbx_description
1 polymer ?
#
loop_
_entity_poly.entity_id
_entity_poly.type
_entity_poly.pdbx_seq_one_letter_code
_entity_poly.pdbx_strand_id
1 'polypeptide(L)'
;MDWSKAKTIFIVTFLFLNVFLFYQLMDRQEERDMNVLSEATIHERLEEMNIEINIDDSEGVESGTHLTGSVRSFDEQQAAILEEQEIEIINDVILYSRLDDPYLLTSSNMSASVRSFLNENVIYGSEYELSEYDEDEQVIRLHQTFEDIKIQHFDANRYHLEIHINDDMEVEAYYQTNMSLNEHGREQEVLTPVKAIENLFNEQLIPENTAINDVELGYYSLFEPIDDIQIFAPMWRVNVNGKNYYVNAIDGAIQN
;
A
#
# COMPACT_ATOMS: atom_id res chain seq x y z
N MET A 1 -42.76 2.82 35.86
CA MET A 1 -41.80 3.18 34.79
C MET A 1 -42.58 3.21 33.49
N ASP A 2 -42.67 4.37 32.83
CA ASP A 2 -43.49 4.58 31.62
C ASP A 2 -42.87 3.88 30.40
N TRP A 3 -43.02 2.56 30.35
CA TRP A 3 -42.45 1.70 29.31
C TRP A 3 -42.96 2.02 27.90
N SER A 4 -44.18 2.55 27.79
CA SER A 4 -44.73 3.05 26.53
C SER A 4 -44.00 4.29 26.00
N LYS A 5 -43.62 5.23 26.88
CA LYS A 5 -42.90 6.45 26.50
C LYS A 5 -41.49 6.12 26.00
N ALA A 6 -40.80 5.20 26.68
CA ALA A 6 -39.47 4.74 26.27
C ALA A 6 -39.50 4.08 24.87
N LYS A 7 -40.53 3.28 24.57
CA LYS A 7 -40.71 2.68 23.23
C LYS A 7 -40.92 3.71 22.13
N THR A 8 -41.76 4.71 22.37
CA THR A 8 -42.02 5.76 21.38
C THR A 8 -40.76 6.57 21.09
N ILE A 9 -40.01 6.95 22.14
CA ILE A 9 -38.73 7.65 21.97
C ILE A 9 -37.77 6.80 21.14
N PHE A 10 -37.64 5.51 21.44
CA PHE A 10 -36.76 4.61 20.69
C PHE A 10 -37.15 4.51 19.20
N ILE A 11 -38.45 4.37 18.89
CA ILE A 11 -38.94 4.31 17.51
C ILE A 11 -38.66 5.62 16.77
N VAL A 12 -38.90 6.76 17.40
CA VAL A 12 -38.68 8.08 16.79
C VAL A 12 -37.19 8.34 16.54
N THR A 13 -36.33 8.04 17.52
CA THR A 13 -34.87 8.17 17.36
C THR A 13 -34.34 7.24 16.28
N PHE A 14 -34.82 5.99 16.23
CA PHE A 14 -34.45 5.05 15.17
C PHE A 14 -34.89 5.58 13.79
N LEU A 15 -36.09 6.15 13.68
CA LEU A 15 -36.57 6.74 12.43
C LEU A 15 -35.70 7.93 11.97
N PHE A 16 -35.34 8.84 12.88
CA PHE A 16 -34.41 9.93 12.54
C PHE A 16 -33.04 9.42 12.08
N LEU A 17 -32.50 8.39 12.75
CA LEU A 17 -31.25 7.74 12.32
C LEU A 17 -31.36 7.15 10.91
N ASN A 18 -32.46 6.44 10.61
CA ASN A 18 -32.67 5.84 9.28
C ASN A 18 -32.83 6.88 8.19
N VAL A 19 -33.53 7.99 8.44
CA VAL A 19 -33.66 9.09 7.46
C VAL A 19 -32.30 9.75 7.23
N PHE A 20 -31.51 9.94 8.28
CA PHE A 20 -30.15 10.46 8.16
C PHE A 20 -29.25 9.54 7.35
N LEU A 21 -29.27 8.22 7.64
CA LEU A 21 -28.54 7.21 6.87
C LEU A 21 -29.00 7.16 5.41
N PHE A 22 -30.30 7.28 5.14
CA PHE A 22 -30.83 7.34 3.78
C PHE A 22 -30.32 8.56 3.02
N TYR A 23 -30.27 9.73 3.66
CA TYR A 23 -29.71 10.93 3.06
C TYR A 23 -28.22 10.75 2.73
N GLN A 24 -27.43 10.20 3.66
CA GLN A 24 -26.02 9.88 3.41
C GLN A 24 -25.84 8.89 2.26
N LEU A 25 -26.68 7.85 2.17
CA LEU A 25 -26.61 6.87 1.09
C LEU A 25 -26.86 7.52 -0.29
N MET A 26 -27.82 8.44 -0.35
CA MET A 26 -28.18 9.11 -1.61
C MET A 26 -27.08 10.09 -2.06
N ASP A 27 -26.47 10.80 -1.13
CA ASP A 27 -25.32 11.70 -1.39
C ASP A 27 -24.15 10.92 -2.01
N ARG A 28 -23.78 9.77 -1.42
CA ARG A 28 -22.73 8.88 -1.94
C ARG A 28 -23.05 8.31 -3.32
N GLN A 29 -24.33 8.07 -3.62
CA GLN A 29 -24.73 7.58 -4.93
C GLN A 29 -24.61 8.67 -6.01
N GLU A 30 -24.96 9.91 -5.70
CA GLU A 30 -24.80 11.04 -6.62
C GLU A 30 -23.33 11.33 -6.93
N GLU A 31 -22.45 11.29 -5.93
CA GLU A 31 -20.99 11.42 -6.12
C GLU A 31 -20.45 10.33 -7.07
N ARG A 32 -20.87 9.08 -6.88
CA ARG A 32 -20.47 7.97 -7.75
C ARG A 32 -20.94 8.14 -9.20
N ASP A 33 -22.19 8.54 -9.41
CA ASP A 33 -22.73 8.76 -10.75
C ASP A 33 -22.03 9.93 -11.47
N MET A 34 -21.66 10.99 -10.74
CA MET A 34 -20.86 12.09 -11.29
C MET A 34 -19.43 11.65 -11.64
N ASN A 35 -18.80 10.83 -10.79
CA ASN A 35 -17.46 10.28 -11.05
C ASN A 35 -17.46 9.43 -12.33
N VAL A 36 -18.45 8.55 -12.52
CA VAL A 36 -18.57 7.73 -13.75
C VAL A 36 -18.74 8.59 -15.01
N LEU A 37 -19.54 9.66 -14.94
CA LEU A 37 -19.70 10.57 -16.08
C LEU A 37 -18.41 11.33 -16.38
N SER A 38 -17.71 11.80 -15.33
CA SER A 38 -16.39 12.44 -15.45
C SER A 38 -15.39 11.50 -16.12
N GLU A 39 -15.35 10.23 -15.70
CA GLU A 39 -14.48 9.19 -16.25
C GLU A 39 -14.72 8.90 -17.73
N ALA A 40 -15.98 8.92 -18.18
CA ALA A 40 -16.30 8.80 -19.60
C ALA A 40 -15.77 10.00 -20.41
N THR A 41 -15.90 11.22 -19.87
CA THR A 41 -15.41 12.43 -20.57
C THR A 41 -13.89 12.54 -20.62
N ILE A 42 -13.18 12.03 -19.61
CA ILE A 42 -11.71 12.00 -19.63
C ILE A 42 -11.19 10.95 -20.62
N HIS A 43 -11.82 9.79 -20.75
CA HIS A 43 -11.44 8.79 -21.75
C HIS A 43 -11.43 9.38 -23.17
N GLU A 44 -12.50 10.10 -23.55
CA GLU A 44 -12.58 10.76 -24.85
C GLU A 44 -11.43 11.76 -25.06
N ARG A 45 -11.13 12.58 -24.04
CA ARG A 45 -10.04 13.58 -24.12
C ARG A 45 -8.64 12.94 -24.21
N LEU A 46 -8.42 11.81 -23.52
CA LEU A 46 -7.16 11.08 -23.57
C LEU A 46 -6.99 10.41 -24.94
N GLU A 47 -8.06 9.81 -25.49
CA GLU A 47 -8.06 9.23 -26.84
C GLU A 47 -7.75 10.27 -27.92
N GLU A 48 -8.32 11.48 -27.82
CA GLU A 48 -8.01 12.59 -28.76
C GLU A 48 -6.51 12.94 -28.79
N MET A 49 -5.79 12.71 -27.69
CA MET A 49 -4.35 12.93 -27.58
C MET A 49 -3.50 11.68 -27.81
N ASN A 50 -4.09 10.57 -28.26
CA ASN A 50 -3.46 9.26 -28.36
C ASN A 50 -2.81 8.80 -27.05
N ILE A 51 -3.43 9.07 -25.90
CA ILE A 51 -2.98 8.53 -24.62
C ILE A 51 -3.72 7.21 -24.35
N GLU A 52 -2.97 6.13 -24.20
CA GLU A 52 -3.50 4.81 -23.89
C GLU A 52 -3.39 4.52 -22.40
N ILE A 53 -4.47 4.03 -21.79
CA ILE A 53 -4.48 3.52 -20.41
C ILE A 53 -4.62 2.01 -20.48
N ASN A 54 -3.57 1.28 -20.09
CA ASN A 54 -3.51 -0.17 -20.09
C ASN A 54 -3.32 -0.71 -18.66
N ILE A 55 -4.18 -0.28 -17.75
CA ILE A 55 -4.15 -0.69 -16.34
C ILE A 55 -5.34 -1.58 -16.02
N ASP A 56 -5.18 -2.41 -14.98
CA ASP A 56 -6.31 -3.10 -14.38
C ASP A 56 -7.02 -2.14 -13.41
N ASP A 57 -8.21 -1.68 -13.77
CA ASP A 57 -9.01 -0.75 -12.96
C ASP A 57 -9.71 -1.46 -11.78
N SER A 58 -9.36 -2.73 -11.51
CA SER A 58 -9.96 -3.54 -10.46
C SER A 58 -9.34 -3.34 -9.06
N GLU A 59 -8.53 -2.30 -8.86
CA GLU A 59 -8.03 -1.93 -7.53
C GLU A 59 -9.19 -1.42 -6.64
N GLY A 60 -9.85 -2.39 -5.99
CA GLY A 60 -11.05 -2.23 -5.16
C GLY A 60 -10.81 -1.56 -3.80
N VAL A 61 -9.88 -0.62 -3.70
CA VAL A 61 -9.67 0.18 -2.49
C VAL A 61 -10.63 1.35 -2.52
N GLU A 62 -11.81 1.16 -1.91
CA GLU A 62 -12.86 2.20 -1.88
C GLU A 62 -12.53 3.33 -0.88
N SER A 63 -11.68 3.05 0.10
CA SER A 63 -11.38 3.97 1.18
C SER A 63 -9.98 3.81 1.74
N GLY A 64 -9.45 4.89 2.32
CA GLY A 64 -8.12 4.95 2.89
C GLY A 64 -7.97 6.11 3.87
N THR A 65 -6.94 6.04 4.69
CA THR A 65 -6.58 7.07 5.68
C THR A 65 -5.07 7.27 5.72
N HIS A 66 -4.59 8.28 6.44
CA HIS A 66 -3.16 8.43 6.67
C HIS A 66 -2.68 7.42 7.71
N LEU A 67 -1.42 7.01 7.65
CA LEU A 67 -0.81 6.14 8.65
C LEU A 67 0.27 6.89 9.42
N THR A 68 0.45 6.53 10.69
CA THR A 68 1.68 6.81 11.43
C THR A 68 2.42 5.51 11.68
N GLY A 69 3.68 5.47 11.28
CA GLY A 69 4.59 4.37 11.53
C GLY A 69 5.66 4.74 12.53
N SER A 70 6.01 3.82 13.41
CA SER A 70 7.21 3.91 14.26
C SER A 70 8.04 2.65 14.12
N VAL A 71 9.36 2.78 14.07
CA VAL A 71 10.26 1.62 13.99
C VAL A 71 10.02 0.68 15.18
N ARG A 72 9.87 -0.62 14.89
CA ARG A 72 9.71 -1.66 15.90
C ARG A 72 11.09 -2.21 16.26
N SER A 73 11.42 -2.23 17.55
CA SER A 73 12.61 -2.92 18.01
C SER A 73 12.39 -4.43 18.03
N PHE A 74 13.43 -5.19 17.75
CA PHE A 74 13.47 -6.64 17.92
C PHE A 74 14.07 -6.98 19.29
N ASP A 75 13.50 -7.97 19.96
CA ASP A 75 14.05 -8.51 21.21
C ASP A 75 14.47 -9.98 21.06
N GLU A 76 15.40 -10.42 21.93
CA GLU A 76 15.94 -11.78 21.89
C GLU A 76 14.86 -12.86 22.14
N GLN A 77 13.78 -12.55 22.86
CA GLN A 77 12.72 -13.53 23.14
C GLN A 77 11.83 -13.75 21.92
N GLN A 78 11.56 -12.69 21.15
CA GLN A 78 10.90 -12.77 19.86
C GLN A 78 11.78 -13.50 18.85
N ALA A 79 13.07 -13.19 18.79
CA ALA A 79 14.01 -13.87 17.90
C ALA A 79 14.12 -15.38 18.20
N ALA A 80 14.04 -15.78 19.47
CA ALA A 80 14.15 -17.18 19.88
C ALA A 80 13.02 -18.11 19.38
N ILE A 81 11.96 -17.57 18.76
CA ILE A 81 10.91 -18.39 18.12
C ILE A 81 11.35 -18.95 16.77
N LEU A 82 12.37 -18.34 16.14
CA LEU A 82 12.92 -18.78 14.87
C LEU A 82 13.89 -19.93 15.15
N GLU A 83 13.55 -21.12 14.65
CA GLU A 83 14.37 -22.32 14.74
C GLU A 83 15.29 -22.42 13.50
N GLU A 84 16.41 -23.15 13.64
CA GLU A 84 17.34 -23.47 12.52
C GLU A 84 17.97 -22.24 11.85
N GLN A 85 18.19 -21.18 12.64
CA GLN A 85 18.74 -19.91 12.19
C GLN A 85 19.67 -19.28 13.23
N GLU A 86 20.74 -18.65 12.77
CA GLU A 86 21.61 -17.78 13.56
C GLU A 86 21.17 -16.31 13.42
N ILE A 87 20.81 -15.68 14.54
CA ILE A 87 20.24 -14.32 14.55
C ILE A 87 21.18 -13.32 15.22
N GLU A 88 21.31 -12.14 14.61
CA GLU A 88 21.97 -10.97 15.17
C GLU A 88 21.01 -9.78 15.13
N ILE A 89 20.84 -9.10 16.27
CA ILE A 89 20.06 -7.86 16.37
C ILE A 89 21.03 -6.67 16.37
N ILE A 90 20.93 -5.82 15.36
CA ILE A 90 21.81 -4.68 15.14
C ILE A 90 21.05 -3.39 15.48
N ASN A 91 21.59 -2.61 16.43
CA ASN A 91 21.02 -1.35 16.90
C ASN A 91 19.54 -1.47 17.35
N ASP A 92 19.15 -2.63 17.88
CA ASP A 92 17.80 -2.98 18.34
C ASP A 92 16.70 -2.98 17.26
N VAL A 93 16.96 -2.57 16.01
CA VAL A 93 15.93 -2.33 14.98
C VAL A 93 16.16 -3.07 13.66
N ILE A 94 17.33 -3.67 13.48
CA ILE A 94 17.63 -4.53 12.34
C ILE A 94 17.82 -5.95 12.86
N LEU A 95 17.06 -6.89 12.32
CA LEU A 95 17.28 -8.31 12.54
C LEU A 95 18.00 -8.87 11.31
N TYR A 96 19.22 -9.36 11.52
CA TYR A 96 19.93 -10.18 10.56
C TYR A 96 19.74 -11.64 10.93
N SER A 97 19.36 -12.48 9.97
CA SER A 97 19.24 -13.92 10.15
C SER A 97 20.00 -14.65 9.07
N ARG A 98 20.76 -15.67 9.46
CA ARG A 98 21.40 -16.63 8.56
C ARG A 98 20.82 -18.01 8.82
N LEU A 99 20.35 -18.68 7.77
CA LEU A 99 19.82 -20.02 7.89
C LEU A 99 20.94 -21.04 8.13
N ASP A 100 20.68 -22.03 8.98
CA ASP A 100 21.59 -23.16 9.18
C ASP A 100 21.64 -24.04 7.91
N ASP A 101 20.48 -24.27 7.29
CA ASP A 101 20.30 -24.96 6.02
C ASP A 101 19.57 -24.04 5.00
N PRO A 102 20.10 -23.82 3.79
CA PRO A 102 19.48 -22.93 2.80
C PRO A 102 18.06 -23.34 2.37
N TYR A 103 17.17 -22.37 2.15
CA TYR A 103 15.77 -22.62 1.75
C TYR A 103 15.59 -22.44 0.24
N LEU A 104 15.29 -23.51 -0.50
CA LEU A 104 15.09 -23.46 -1.95
C LEU A 104 13.79 -22.73 -2.35
N LEU A 105 13.92 -21.70 -3.17
CA LEU A 105 12.80 -21.00 -3.80
C LEU A 105 12.44 -21.58 -5.16
N THR A 106 11.14 -21.57 -5.48
CA THR A 106 10.62 -21.98 -6.78
C THR A 106 10.47 -20.78 -7.72
N SER A 107 11.42 -20.61 -8.65
CA SER A 107 11.42 -19.48 -9.60
C SER A 107 10.17 -19.39 -10.47
N SER A 108 9.56 -20.52 -10.85
CA SER A 108 8.31 -20.53 -11.65
C SER A 108 7.08 -20.01 -10.91
N ASN A 109 7.15 -19.86 -9.58
CA ASN A 109 6.10 -19.27 -8.75
C ASN A 109 6.71 -18.48 -7.59
N MET A 110 7.56 -17.51 -7.95
CA MET A 110 8.40 -16.77 -7.00
C MET A 110 7.61 -16.16 -5.85
N SER A 111 6.54 -15.40 -6.15
CA SER A 111 5.76 -14.69 -5.13
C SER A 111 5.16 -15.64 -4.10
N ALA A 112 4.64 -16.80 -4.52
CA ALA A 112 4.10 -17.78 -3.57
C ALA A 112 5.21 -18.47 -2.77
N SER A 113 6.33 -18.81 -3.42
CA SER A 113 7.47 -19.44 -2.75
C SER A 113 8.08 -18.53 -1.68
N VAL A 114 8.23 -17.25 -1.98
CA VAL A 114 8.69 -16.23 -1.02
C VAL A 114 7.69 -16.08 0.12
N ARG A 115 6.38 -15.97 -0.16
CA ARG A 115 5.35 -15.92 0.89
C ARG A 115 5.41 -17.14 1.83
N SER A 116 5.67 -18.34 1.30
CA SER A 116 5.88 -19.54 2.13
C SER A 116 7.10 -19.40 3.04
N PHE A 117 8.25 -19.00 2.48
CA PHE A 117 9.46 -18.74 3.25
C PHE A 117 9.23 -17.72 4.38
N LEU A 118 8.58 -16.59 4.08
CA LEU A 118 8.31 -15.52 5.04
C LEU A 118 7.48 -16.01 6.23
N ASN A 119 6.41 -16.76 5.97
CA ASN A 119 5.50 -17.23 7.00
C ASN A 119 6.16 -18.21 7.99
N GLU A 120 7.17 -18.94 7.55
CA GLU A 120 7.86 -19.96 8.34
C GLU A 120 9.09 -19.39 9.05
N ASN A 121 9.83 -18.48 8.40
CA ASN A 121 11.18 -18.12 8.81
C ASN A 121 11.35 -16.66 9.21
N VAL A 122 10.36 -15.79 8.97
CA VAL A 122 10.49 -14.34 9.20
C VAL A 122 9.44 -13.85 10.19
N ILE A 123 9.88 -13.10 11.20
CA ILE A 123 8.98 -12.49 12.19
C ILE A 123 8.06 -11.50 11.47
N TYR A 124 6.75 -11.57 11.71
CA TYR A 124 5.76 -10.77 10.96
C TYR A 124 5.83 -10.98 9.44
N GLY A 125 6.28 -12.14 8.95
CA GLY A 125 6.47 -12.41 7.53
C GLY A 125 5.24 -12.13 6.63
N SER A 126 4.03 -12.24 7.18
CA SER A 126 2.79 -11.91 6.47
C SER A 126 2.59 -10.41 6.19
N GLU A 127 3.35 -9.54 6.86
CA GLU A 127 3.32 -8.08 6.66
C GLU A 127 4.26 -7.64 5.53
N TYR A 128 4.88 -8.54 4.77
CA TYR A 128 5.81 -8.19 3.69
C TYR A 128 5.37 -8.75 2.34
N GLU A 129 5.63 -7.99 1.29
CA GLU A 129 5.35 -8.40 -0.07
C GLU A 129 6.54 -8.17 -1.01
N LEU A 130 6.77 -9.16 -1.87
CA LEU A 130 7.79 -9.12 -2.92
C LEU A 130 7.58 -7.89 -3.80
N SER A 131 8.63 -7.11 -3.94
CA SER A 131 8.63 -5.87 -4.73
C SER A 131 9.60 -5.95 -5.88
N GLU A 132 10.79 -6.45 -5.63
CA GLU A 132 11.84 -6.54 -6.63
C GLU A 132 12.66 -7.82 -6.45
N TYR A 133 13.14 -8.37 -7.56
CA TYR A 133 14.20 -9.36 -7.58
C TYR A 133 15.35 -8.83 -8.43
N ASP A 134 16.49 -8.63 -7.79
CA ASP A 134 17.74 -8.20 -8.41
C ASP A 134 18.61 -9.43 -8.67
N GLU A 135 18.61 -9.88 -9.94
CA GLU A 135 19.37 -11.06 -10.36
C GLU A 135 20.88 -10.82 -10.35
N ASP A 136 21.33 -9.57 -10.55
CA ASP A 136 22.76 -9.25 -10.55
C ASP A 136 23.32 -9.26 -9.12
N GLU A 137 22.54 -8.78 -8.14
CA GLU A 137 22.93 -8.80 -6.72
C GLU A 137 22.53 -10.08 -5.98
N GLN A 138 21.70 -10.94 -6.59
CA GLN A 138 21.10 -12.13 -5.95
C GLN A 138 20.32 -11.75 -4.68
N VAL A 139 19.51 -10.70 -4.78
CA VAL A 139 18.71 -10.16 -3.67
C VAL A 139 17.24 -10.04 -4.07
N ILE A 140 16.35 -10.53 -3.21
CA ILE A 140 14.92 -10.29 -3.29
C ILE A 140 14.56 -9.21 -2.27
N ARG A 141 13.97 -8.11 -2.74
CA ARG A 141 13.63 -6.95 -1.92
C ARG A 141 12.12 -6.84 -1.72
N LEU A 142 11.71 -6.59 -0.48
CA LEU A 142 10.32 -6.59 -0.06
C LEU A 142 9.97 -5.31 0.70
N HIS A 143 8.75 -4.83 0.47
CA HIS A 143 8.16 -3.75 1.25
C HIS A 143 7.24 -4.33 2.31
N GLN A 144 7.17 -3.66 3.46
CA GLN A 144 6.10 -3.92 4.43
C GLN A 144 4.77 -3.47 3.83
N THR A 145 3.67 -4.12 4.19
CA THR A 145 2.32 -3.79 3.75
C THR A 145 1.42 -3.42 4.93
N PHE A 146 0.40 -2.61 4.65
CA PHE A 146 -0.72 -2.35 5.54
C PHE A 146 -2.00 -2.61 4.74
N GLU A 147 -2.82 -3.55 5.20
CA GLU A 147 -4.05 -3.97 4.49
C GLU A 147 -3.78 -4.29 3.00
N ASP A 148 -2.70 -5.05 2.75
CA ASP A 148 -2.23 -5.44 1.41
C ASP A 148 -1.73 -4.27 0.52
N ILE A 149 -1.67 -3.05 1.03
CA ILE A 149 -1.07 -1.89 0.34
C ILE A 149 0.37 -1.69 0.82
N LYS A 150 1.33 -1.62 -0.12
CA LYS A 150 2.75 -1.46 0.21
C LYS A 150 3.05 -0.11 0.84
N ILE A 151 3.90 -0.13 1.87
CA ILE A 151 4.57 1.05 2.42
C ILE A 151 5.83 1.31 1.61
N GLN A 152 5.89 2.47 0.99
CA GLN A 152 6.99 2.90 0.13
C GLN A 152 7.57 4.23 0.65
N HIS A 153 8.87 4.40 0.44
CA HIS A 153 9.54 5.66 0.72
C HIS A 153 9.69 6.43 -0.59
N PHE A 154 9.67 7.76 -0.52
CA PHE A 154 9.98 8.59 -1.68
C PHE A 154 11.43 8.38 -2.17
N ASP A 155 12.33 8.02 -1.26
CA ASP A 155 13.65 7.48 -1.58
C ASP A 155 13.49 5.99 -1.93
N ALA A 156 13.38 5.70 -3.23
CA ALA A 156 12.91 4.45 -3.82
C ALA A 156 13.76 3.19 -3.50
N ASN A 157 14.78 3.31 -2.66
CA ASN A 157 15.72 2.22 -2.33
C ASN A 157 15.63 1.76 -0.87
N ARG A 158 14.58 2.13 -0.13
CA ARG A 158 14.39 1.67 1.25
C ARG A 158 13.40 0.51 1.30
N TYR A 159 13.95 -0.69 1.28
CA TYR A 159 13.21 -1.93 1.48
C TYR A 159 13.18 -2.31 2.95
N HIS A 160 12.11 -2.97 3.37
CA HIS A 160 11.95 -3.34 4.77
C HIS A 160 12.52 -4.73 5.05
N LEU A 161 12.63 -5.57 4.03
CA LEU A 161 13.22 -6.89 4.11
C LEU A 161 14.01 -7.18 2.82
N GLU A 162 15.25 -7.63 2.98
CA GLU A 162 16.13 -8.04 1.90
C GLU A 162 16.56 -9.49 2.13
N ILE A 163 16.24 -10.35 1.18
CA ILE A 163 16.56 -11.78 1.21
C ILE A 163 17.73 -12.02 0.25
N HIS A 164 18.83 -12.56 0.76
CA HIS A 164 20.00 -12.96 -0.01
C HIS A 164 19.88 -14.42 -0.42
N ILE A 165 20.02 -14.67 -1.72
CA ILE A 165 19.97 -16.01 -2.30
C ILE A 165 21.30 -16.38 -2.95
N ASN A 166 21.53 -17.68 -3.16
CA ASN A 166 22.64 -18.19 -3.96
C ASN A 166 22.22 -18.46 -5.41
N ASP A 167 23.20 -18.85 -6.25
CA ASP A 167 23.01 -19.17 -7.67
C ASP A 167 21.98 -20.29 -7.93
N ASP A 168 21.67 -21.12 -6.92
CA ASP A 168 20.72 -22.22 -6.98
C ASP A 168 19.30 -21.80 -6.50
N MET A 169 19.05 -20.50 -6.30
CA MET A 169 17.81 -19.93 -5.78
C MET A 169 17.49 -20.32 -4.34
N GLU A 170 18.50 -20.59 -3.52
CA GLU A 170 18.34 -20.93 -2.12
C GLU A 170 18.59 -19.71 -1.23
N VAL A 171 17.69 -19.44 -0.29
CA VAL A 171 17.86 -18.37 0.69
C VAL A 171 18.92 -18.77 1.71
N GLU A 172 19.95 -17.93 1.85
CA GLU A 172 21.03 -18.12 2.82
C GLU A 172 20.89 -17.21 4.04
N ALA A 173 20.43 -15.97 3.82
CA ALA A 173 20.31 -14.97 4.87
C ALA A 173 19.27 -13.89 4.50
N TYR A 174 18.85 -13.12 5.50
CA TYR A 174 18.04 -11.93 5.27
C TYR A 174 18.30 -10.82 6.30
N TYR A 175 18.04 -9.59 5.89
CA TYR A 175 18.00 -8.40 6.75
C TYR A 175 16.57 -7.90 6.85
N GLN A 176 16.08 -7.72 8.07
CA GLN A 176 14.72 -7.30 8.35
C GLN A 176 14.68 -6.03 9.19
N THR A 177 13.79 -5.12 8.81
CA THR A 177 13.27 -4.03 9.62
C THR A 177 11.74 -4.10 9.62
N ASN A 178 11.10 -3.61 10.68
CA ASN A 178 9.65 -3.59 10.77
C ASN A 178 9.18 -2.28 11.41
N MET A 179 8.01 -1.80 11.00
CA MET A 179 7.34 -0.65 11.58
C MET A 179 6.02 -1.07 12.23
N SER A 180 5.72 -0.48 13.37
CA SER A 180 4.36 -0.49 13.89
C SER A 180 3.54 0.59 13.20
N LEU A 181 2.59 0.19 12.37
CA LEU A 181 1.72 1.08 11.61
C LEU A 181 0.39 1.24 12.34
N ASN A 182 -0.10 2.47 12.39
CA ASN A 182 -1.40 2.81 12.98
C ASN A 182 -2.13 3.79 12.07
N GLU A 183 -3.44 3.61 11.93
CA GLU A 183 -4.27 4.59 11.25
C GLU A 183 -4.30 5.91 12.00
N HIS A 184 -4.24 7.00 11.23
CA HIS A 184 -4.31 8.36 11.74
C HIS A 184 -5.39 9.14 11.00
N GLY A 185 -6.46 9.48 11.72
CA GLY A 185 -7.55 10.29 11.20
C GLY A 185 -8.77 9.46 10.87
N ARG A 186 -9.50 9.88 9.85
CA ARG A 186 -10.77 9.29 9.43
C ARG A 186 -10.59 8.72 8.03
N GLU A 187 -11.14 7.54 7.85
CA GLU A 187 -11.25 6.89 6.55
C GLU A 187 -12.01 7.80 5.58
N GLN A 188 -11.44 7.95 4.39
CA GLN A 188 -11.95 8.80 3.31
C GLN A 188 -11.97 7.99 2.04
N GLU A 189 -12.87 8.37 1.12
CA GLU A 189 -12.92 7.76 -0.20
C GLU A 189 -11.60 7.98 -0.95
N VAL A 190 -11.15 6.92 -1.61
CA VAL A 190 -9.94 6.96 -2.43
C VAL A 190 -10.32 7.19 -3.89
N LEU A 191 -9.60 8.09 -4.54
CA LEU A 191 -9.71 8.35 -5.97
C LEU A 191 -9.41 7.09 -6.77
N THR A 192 -10.11 6.89 -7.88
CA THR A 192 -9.81 5.83 -8.83
C THR A 192 -8.46 6.09 -9.53
N PRO A 193 -7.80 5.05 -10.06
CA PRO A 193 -6.60 5.21 -10.90
C PRO A 193 -6.82 6.20 -12.05
N VAL A 194 -7.99 6.12 -12.72
CA VAL A 194 -8.36 7.02 -13.83
C VAL A 194 -8.46 8.47 -13.36
N LYS A 195 -9.00 8.71 -12.16
CA LYS A 195 -9.07 10.07 -11.59
C LYS A 195 -7.70 10.63 -11.24
N ALA A 196 -6.78 9.80 -10.77
CA ALA A 196 -5.39 10.19 -10.56
C ALA A 196 -4.71 10.57 -11.89
N ILE A 197 -4.91 9.78 -12.95
CA ILE A 197 -4.43 10.08 -14.31
C ILE A 197 -5.04 11.40 -14.82
N GLU A 198 -6.33 11.63 -14.58
CA GLU A 198 -7.01 12.88 -14.95
C GLU A 198 -6.33 14.10 -14.31
N ASN A 199 -5.96 14.01 -13.02
CA ASN A 199 -5.27 15.10 -12.33
C ASN A 199 -3.92 15.42 -13.00
N LEU A 200 -3.13 14.39 -13.32
CA LEU A 200 -1.85 14.57 -14.03
C LEU A 200 -2.05 15.14 -15.45
N PHE A 201 -3.08 14.69 -16.15
CA PHE A 201 -3.39 15.16 -17.50
C PHE A 201 -3.81 16.64 -17.49
N ASN A 202 -4.66 17.04 -16.56
CA ASN A 202 -5.11 18.43 -16.43
C ASN A 202 -3.95 19.39 -16.09
N GLU A 203 -2.93 18.90 -15.38
CA GLU A 203 -1.69 19.63 -15.08
C GLU A 203 -0.62 19.50 -16.19
N GLN A 204 -0.98 18.94 -17.35
CA GLN A 204 -0.11 18.81 -18.53
C GLN A 204 1.15 17.97 -18.28
N LEU A 205 1.10 17.05 -17.32
CA LEU A 205 2.22 16.17 -16.96
C LEU A 205 2.28 14.89 -17.80
N ILE A 206 1.22 14.60 -18.56
CA ILE A 206 1.12 13.47 -19.47
C ILE A 206 1.20 13.99 -20.92
N PRO A 207 2.31 13.73 -21.63
CA PRO A 207 2.44 14.11 -23.04
C PRO A 207 1.47 13.32 -23.94
N GLU A 208 1.12 13.90 -25.08
CA GLU A 208 0.44 13.19 -26.17
C GLU A 208 1.23 11.95 -26.61
N ASN A 209 0.54 10.93 -27.13
CA ASN A 209 1.14 9.68 -27.61
C ASN A 209 1.87 8.89 -26.51
N THR A 210 1.35 8.92 -25.28
CA THR A 210 1.90 8.19 -24.13
C THR A 210 1.03 6.97 -23.80
N ALA A 211 1.66 5.85 -23.45
CA ALA A 211 0.96 4.70 -22.87
C ALA A 211 1.24 4.64 -21.36
N ILE A 212 0.17 4.62 -20.56
CA ILE A 212 0.22 4.45 -19.11
C ILE A 212 -0.06 2.98 -18.81
N ASN A 213 0.95 2.29 -18.33
CA ASN A 213 0.89 0.84 -18.09
C ASN A 213 1.13 0.47 -16.61
N ASP A 214 1.57 1.42 -15.78
CA ASP A 214 1.91 1.20 -14.39
C ASP A 214 1.30 2.31 -13.54
N VAL A 215 0.27 1.93 -12.79
CA VAL A 215 -0.39 2.74 -11.78
C VAL A 215 -0.55 1.84 -10.56
N GLU A 216 0.06 2.23 -9.44
CA GLU A 216 0.06 1.41 -8.22
C GLU A 216 -0.32 2.30 -7.03
N LEU A 217 -1.29 1.87 -6.24
CA LEU A 217 -1.58 2.48 -4.94
C LEU A 217 -0.51 2.07 -3.93
N GLY A 218 -0.01 3.04 -3.17
CA GLY A 218 0.93 2.79 -2.09
C GLY A 218 0.81 3.83 -0.99
N TYR A 219 1.33 3.50 0.18
CA TYR A 219 1.52 4.45 1.26
C TYR A 219 2.90 5.08 1.14
N TYR A 220 2.95 6.37 0.86
CA TYR A 220 4.20 7.09 0.68
C TYR A 220 4.42 8.10 1.79
N SER A 221 5.68 8.22 2.21
CA SER A 221 6.08 9.33 3.07
C SER A 221 6.80 10.42 2.30
N LEU A 222 6.30 11.65 2.44
CA LEU A 222 6.83 12.84 1.77
C LEU A 222 7.74 13.68 2.67
N PHE A 223 7.88 13.30 3.94
CA PHE A 223 8.62 14.06 4.95
C PHE A 223 9.61 13.14 5.65
N GLU A 224 10.72 13.70 6.12
CA GLU A 224 11.59 13.00 7.06
C GLU A 224 10.82 12.70 8.37
N PRO A 225 11.16 11.60 9.06
CA PRO A 225 10.54 11.28 10.34
C PRO A 225 10.75 12.42 11.35
N ILE A 226 9.77 12.62 12.23
CA ILE A 226 9.88 13.50 13.39
C ILE A 226 10.05 12.60 14.61
N ASP A 227 11.22 12.68 15.24
CA ASP A 227 11.68 11.67 16.21
C ASP A 227 11.63 10.26 15.57
N ASP A 228 10.93 9.31 16.18
CA ASP A 228 10.77 7.94 15.65
C ASP A 228 9.44 7.74 14.90
N ILE A 229 8.71 8.83 14.59
CA ILE A 229 7.38 8.77 13.96
C ILE A 229 7.46 9.24 12.51
N GLN A 230 7.00 8.38 11.61
CA GLN A 230 6.83 8.66 10.19
C GLN A 230 5.35 8.76 9.84
N ILE A 231 4.99 9.72 8.99
CA ILE A 231 3.62 9.87 8.46
C ILE A 231 3.58 9.39 7.02
N PHE A 232 2.61 8.56 6.68
CA PHE A 232 2.38 8.07 5.33
C PHE A 232 1.01 8.51 4.84
N ALA A 233 0.96 8.96 3.59
CA ALA A 233 -0.28 9.26 2.87
C ALA A 233 -0.49 8.21 1.79
N PRO A 234 -1.75 7.79 1.53
CA PRO A 234 -2.04 6.95 0.37
C PRO A 234 -1.85 7.79 -0.90
N MET A 235 -1.08 7.27 -1.86
CA MET A 235 -0.79 7.92 -3.13
C MET A 235 -0.85 6.92 -4.27
N TRP A 236 -1.35 7.38 -5.41
CA TRP A 236 -1.19 6.73 -6.70
C TRP A 236 0.18 7.08 -7.27
N ARG A 237 1.03 6.09 -7.51
CA ARG A 237 2.23 6.24 -8.35
C ARG A 237 1.83 5.96 -9.78
N VAL A 238 1.97 6.95 -10.65
CA VAL A 238 1.72 6.82 -12.09
C VAL A 238 3.05 6.93 -12.82
N ASN A 239 3.44 5.88 -13.56
CA ASN A 239 4.62 5.95 -14.43
C ASN A 239 4.24 6.51 -15.80
N VAL A 240 4.89 7.61 -16.18
CA VAL A 240 4.71 8.29 -17.46
C VAL A 240 6.06 8.33 -18.15
N ASN A 241 6.27 7.47 -19.16
CA ASN A 241 7.51 7.37 -19.93
C ASN A 241 8.78 7.21 -19.05
N GLY A 242 8.71 6.39 -18.00
CA GLY A 242 9.82 6.14 -17.09
C GLY A 242 10.00 7.16 -15.98
N LYS A 243 9.14 8.19 -15.91
CA LYS A 243 9.08 9.12 -14.77
C LYS A 243 7.87 8.81 -13.89
N ASN A 244 8.11 8.65 -12.59
CA ASN A 244 7.04 8.49 -11.61
C ASN A 244 6.46 9.84 -11.21
N TYR A 245 5.14 9.91 -11.15
CA TYR A 245 4.38 11.00 -10.54
C TYR A 245 3.53 10.44 -9.40
N TYR A 246 3.38 11.23 -8.33
CA TYR A 246 2.63 10.82 -7.15
C TYR A 246 1.42 11.70 -6.97
N VAL A 247 0.24 11.10 -6.97
CA VAL A 247 -1.04 11.80 -6.77
C VAL A 247 -1.64 11.32 -5.46
N ASN A 248 -1.94 12.23 -4.55
CA ASN A 248 -2.60 11.88 -3.30
C ASN A 248 -3.94 11.21 -3.59
N ALA A 249 -4.13 10.03 -3.00
CA ALA A 249 -5.27 9.17 -3.29
C ALA A 249 -6.56 9.68 -2.64
N ILE A 250 -6.51 10.64 -1.71
CA ILE A 250 -7.69 11.21 -1.05
C ILE A 250 -8.09 12.55 -1.68
N ASP A 251 -7.14 13.48 -1.85
CA ASP A 251 -7.44 14.85 -2.29
C ASP A 251 -6.98 15.19 -3.71
N GLY A 252 -6.26 14.29 -4.37
CA GLY A 252 -5.78 14.47 -5.74
C GLY A 252 -4.58 15.39 -5.88
N ALA A 253 -4.00 15.89 -4.79
CA ALA A 253 -2.84 16.75 -4.85
C ALA A 253 -1.63 16.02 -5.45
N ILE A 254 -1.00 16.65 -6.45
CA ILE A 254 0.19 16.11 -7.12
C ILE A 254 1.43 16.52 -6.32
N GLN A 255 2.30 15.55 -6.05
CA GLN A 255 3.58 15.74 -5.38
C GLN A 255 4.70 15.40 -6.35
N ASN A 256 5.73 16.27 -6.41
CA ASN A 256 6.89 16.16 -7.29
C ASN A 256 8.19 16.14 -6.48
#